data_AF-A0A7T6Z2D0-F1
#
_entry.id   AF-A0A7T6Z2D0-F1
#
_cell.length_a   1.000
_cell.length_b   1.000
_cell.length_c   1.000
_cell.angle_alpha   90.00
_cell.angle_beta   90.00
_cell.angle_gamma   90.00
#
_symmetry.space_group_name_H-M   'P 1'
#
loop_
_entity.id
_entity.type
_entity.pdbx_description
1 polymer ?
#
loop_
_entity_poly.entity_id
_entity_poly.type
_entity_poly.pdbx_seq_one_letter_code
_entity_poly.pdbx_strand_id
1 'polypeptide(L)' 'MTFKKRQYLIIWIFFIVYALTFLPHFGVMNSLNWIGPFPLPLAWVLFLNVINTFIIFLIYKKYFVPFSRRMEKAELKGEE' A
#
# COMPACT_ATOMS: atom_id res chain seq x y z
N MET A 1 -0.62 17.53 -14.73
CA MET A 1 -0.25 16.09 -14.64
C MET A 1 -1.54 15.27 -14.61
N THR A 2 -1.87 14.58 -15.70
CA THR A 2 -3.16 13.90 -15.91
C THR A 2 -3.45 12.85 -14.83
N PHE A 3 -4.71 12.76 -14.39
CA PHE A 3 -5.20 11.95 -13.25
C PHE A 3 -4.66 10.50 -13.23
N LYS A 4 -4.46 9.90 -14.41
CA LYS A 4 -3.88 8.57 -14.62
C LYS A 4 -2.42 8.45 -14.15
N LYS A 5 -1.57 9.45 -14.40
CA LYS A 5 -0.14 9.40 -14.00
C LYS A 5 0.02 9.39 -12.47
N ARG A 6 -0.86 10.10 -11.74
CA ARG A 6 -0.86 10.09 -10.27
C ARG A 6 -1.34 8.77 -9.68
N GLN A 7 -2.24 8.05 -10.36
CA GLN A 7 -2.69 6.71 -9.94
C GLN A 7 -1.55 5.70 -9.97
N TYR A 8 -0.85 5.60 -11.10
CA TYR A 8 0.29 4.69 -11.24
C TYR A 8 1.36 5.01 -10.21
N LEU A 9 1.63 6.29 -9.94
CA LEU A 9 2.63 6.67 -8.97
C LEU A 9 2.29 6.21 -7.53
N ILE A 10 1.03 6.34 -7.09
CA ILE A 10 0.63 5.88 -5.74
C ILE A 10 0.70 4.35 -5.64
N ILE A 11 0.29 3.62 -6.68
CA ILE A 11 0.37 2.16 -6.73
C ILE A 11 1.84 1.71 -6.74
N TRP A 12 2.69 2.39 -7.50
CA TRP A 12 4.14 2.12 -7.50
C TRP A 12 4.77 2.36 -6.14
N ILE A 13 4.41 3.46 -5.47
CA ILE A 13 4.87 3.73 -4.10
C ILE A 13 4.45 2.59 -3.16
N PHE A 14 3.20 2.11 -3.26
CA PHE A 14 2.76 0.96 -2.47
C PHE A 14 3.65 -0.27 -2.66
N PHE A 15 3.92 -0.67 -3.90
CA PHE A 15 4.79 -1.82 -4.17
C PHE A 15 6.23 -1.63 -3.71
N ILE A 16 6.77 -0.41 -3.83
CA ILE A 16 8.11 -0.09 -3.34
C ILE A 16 8.15 -0.21 -1.81
N VAL A 17 7.19 0.40 -1.09
CA VAL A 17 7.11 0.32 0.37
C VAL A 17 6.91 -1.11 0.83
N TYR A 18 6.09 -1.90 0.12
CA TYR A 18 5.96 -3.33 0.35
C TYR A 18 7.28 -4.09 0.14
N ALA A 19 8.02 -3.83 -0.92
CA ALA A 19 9.32 -4.45 -1.15
C ALA A 19 10.33 -4.12 -0.03
N LEU A 20 10.30 -2.89 0.50
CA LEU A 20 11.16 -2.48 1.61
C LEU A 20 10.90 -3.26 2.92
N THR A 21 9.74 -3.91 3.07
CA THR A 21 9.46 -4.78 4.22
C THR A 21 10.36 -6.01 4.27
N PHE A 22 10.91 -6.42 3.12
CA PHE A 22 11.79 -7.59 3.01
C PHE A 22 13.26 -7.25 3.27
N LEU A 23 13.63 -5.97 3.48
CA LEU A 23 15.02 -5.59 3.74
C LEU A 23 15.69 -6.39 4.88
N PRO A 24 15.03 -6.65 6.02
CA PRO A 24 15.62 -7.46 7.08
C PRO A 24 15.95 -8.90 6.66
N HIS A 25 15.20 -9.45 5.70
CA HIS A 25 15.48 -10.80 5.17
C HIS A 25 16.81 -10.85 4.41
N PHE A 26 17.19 -9.77 3.74
CA PHE A 26 18.47 -9.64 3.04
C PHE A 26 19.64 -9.24 3.96
N GLY A 27 19.44 -9.24 5.29
CA GLY A 27 20.44 -8.82 6.26
C GLY A 27 20.52 -7.30 6.49
N VAL A 28 19.74 -6.49 5.77
CA VAL A 28 19.69 -5.04 5.94
C VAL A 28 18.73 -4.69 7.07
N MET A 29 19.21 -4.01 8.12
CA MET A 29 18.45 -3.80 9.36
C MET A 29 18.12 -5.10 10.13
N ASN A 30 18.92 -6.15 9.92
CA ASN A 30 18.85 -7.40 10.68
C ASN A 30 19.71 -7.41 11.97
N SER A 31 20.09 -6.24 12.48
CA SER A 31 20.85 -6.16 13.73
C SER A 31 19.94 -6.35 14.94
N LEU A 32 20.44 -7.00 16.00
CA LEU A 32 19.76 -7.15 17.29
C LEU A 32 19.76 -5.85 18.11
N ASN A 33 19.43 -4.74 17.46
CA ASN A 33 19.21 -3.46 18.11
C ASN A 33 17.74 -3.39 18.54
N TRP A 34 17.46 -2.85 19.71
CA TRP A 34 16.10 -2.73 20.22
C TRP A 34 15.60 -1.30 20.03
N ILE A 35 14.39 -1.16 19.48
CA ILE A 35 13.65 0.10 19.41
C ILE A 35 12.43 -0.04 20.30
N GLY A 36 12.49 0.53 21.50
CA GLY A 36 11.45 0.34 22.53
C GLY A 36 11.31 -1.15 22.88
N PRO A 37 10.09 -1.73 22.83
CA PRO A 37 9.87 -3.14 23.16
C PRO A 37 10.14 -4.10 21.99
N PHE A 38 10.54 -3.62 20.81
CA PHE A 38 10.64 -4.43 19.60
C PHE A 38 12.08 -4.49 19.07
N PRO A 39 12.53 -5.65 18.56
CA PRO A 39 13.76 -5.73 17.76
C PRO A 39 13.65 -4.83 16.52
N LEU A 40 14.77 -4.23 16.09
CA LEU A 40 14.87 -3.35 14.92
C LEU A 40 14.22 -3.96 13.66
N PRO A 41 14.44 -5.24 13.30
CA PRO A 41 13.79 -5.87 12.16
C PRO A 41 12.25 -5.81 12.25
N LEU A 42 11.74 -6.10 13.44
CA LEU A 42 10.31 -6.19 13.70
C LEU A 42 9.68 -4.79 13.75
N ALA A 43 10.34 -3.83 14.41
CA ALA A 43 9.93 -2.44 14.42
C ALA A 43 9.85 -1.85 13.00
N TRP A 44 10.85 -2.14 12.16
CA TRP A 44 10.89 -1.72 10.76
C TRP A 44 9.74 -2.31 9.94
N VAL A 45 9.54 -3.62 10.02
CA VAL A 45 8.46 -4.31 9.29
C VAL A 45 7.09 -3.79 9.73
N LEU A 46 6.86 -3.60 11.03
CA LEU A 46 5.60 -3.04 11.54
C LEU A 46 5.37 -1.62 11.03
N PHE A 47 6.39 -0.76 11.11
CA PHE A 47 6.30 0.62 10.65
C PHE A 47 5.91 0.71 9.17
N LEU A 48 6.57 -0.08 8.30
CA LEU A 48 6.23 -0.12 6.88
C LEU A 48 4.85 -0.71 6.61
N ASN A 49 4.39 -1.69 7.38
CA ASN A 49 3.03 -2.24 7.26
C ASN A 49 1.96 -1.21 7.63
N VAL A 50 2.20 -0.40 8.66
CA VAL A 50 1.33 0.73 9.01
C VAL A 50 1.25 1.71 7.85
N ILE A 51 2.40 2.11 7.27
CA ILE A 51 2.43 3.00 6.09
C ILE A 51 1.67 2.39 4.91
N ASN A 52 1.90 1.11 4.59
CA ASN A 52 1.20 0.41 3.51
C ASN A 52 -0.32 0.39 3.72
N THR A 53 -0.77 0.22 4.96
CA THR A 53 -2.19 0.25 5.30
C THR A 53 -2.82 1.62 5.00
N PHE A 54 -2.14 2.71 5.37
CA PHE A 54 -2.59 4.06 5.02
C PHE A 54 -2.63 4.29 3.51
N ILE A 55 -1.63 3.80 2.76
CA ILE A 55 -1.59 3.93 1.30
C ILE A 55 -2.77 3.18 0.67
N ILE A 56 -3.02 1.92 1.06
CA ILE A 56 -4.16 1.14 0.57
C ILE A 56 -5.47 1.84 0.89
N PHE A 57 -5.63 2.38 2.10
CA PHE A 57 -6.84 3.09 2.49
C PHE A 57 -7.11 4.30 1.58
N LEU A 58 -6.07 5.07 1.25
CA LEU A 58 -6.16 6.18 0.29
C LEU A 58 -6.49 5.70 -1.12
N ILE A 59 -5.88 4.61 -1.58
CA ILE A 59 -6.17 4.00 -2.89
C ILE A 59 -7.64 3.56 -2.95
N TYR A 60 -8.12 2.87 -1.93
CA TYR A 60 -9.48 2.37 -1.85
C TYR A 60 -10.50 3.51 -1.96
N LYS A 61 -10.37 4.51 -1.07
CA LYS A 61 -11.30 5.65 -1.03
C LYS A 61 -11.29 6.44 -2.33
N LYS A 62 -10.12 6.67 -2.92
CA LYS A 62 -9.96 7.57 -4.06
C LYS A 62 -10.21 6.90 -5.41
N TYR A 63 -9.94 5.61 -5.53
CA TYR A 63 -9.93 4.91 -6.82
C TYR A 63 -10.89 3.74 -6.87
N PHE A 64 -10.95 2.93 -5.81
CA PHE A 64 -11.80 1.74 -5.80
C PHE A 64 -13.28 2.09 -5.67
N VAL A 65 -13.65 2.99 -4.73
CA VAL A 65 -15.04 3.46 -4.56
C VAL A 65 -15.66 4.04 -5.85
N PRO A 66 -15.01 4.98 -6.58
CA PRO A 66 -15.57 5.48 -7.83
C PRO A 66 -15.53 4.45 -8.96
N PHE A 67 -14.63 3.46 -8.90
CA PHE A 67 -14.60 2.38 -9.87
C PHE A 67 -15.75 1.39 -9.66
N SER A 68 -16.00 0.93 -8.43
CA SER A 68 -17.09 0.01 -8.11
C SER A 68 -18.45 0.59 -8.50
N ARG A 69 -18.68 1.87 -8.19
CA ARG A 69 -19.92 2.58 -8.60
C ARG A 69 -20.11 2.68 -10.11
N ARG A 70 -19.02 2.69 -10.90
CA ARG A 70 -19.13 2.67 -12.37
C ARG A 70 -19.43 1.27 -12.89
N MET A 71 -18.88 0.25 -12.24
CA MET A 71 -19.13 -1.15 -12.59
C MET A 71 -20.56 -1.56 -12.26
N GLU A 72 -21.05 -1.22 -11.08
CA GLU A 72 -22.45 -1.44 -10.67
C GLU A 72 -23.44 -0.80 -11.67
N LYS A 73 -23.17 0.43 -12.11
CA LYS A 73 -23.98 1.09 -13.15
C LYS A 73 -23.88 0.45 -14.54
N ALA A 74 -22.75 -0.17 -14.86
CA ALA A 74 -22.56 -0.86 -16.13
C ALA A 74 -23.27 -2.22 -16.13
N GLU A 75 -23.27 -2.91 -14.99
CA GLU A 75 -24.00 -4.16 -14.75
C GLU A 75 -25.50 -3.92 -14.86
N LEU A 76 -26.05 -2.93 -14.16
CA LEU A 76 -27.48 -2.57 -14.24
C LEU A 76 -27.95 -2.17 -15.65
N LYS A 77 -27.06 -1.61 -16.48
CA LYS A 77 -27.38 -1.24 -17.88
C LYS A 77 -27.29 -2.41 -18.87
N GLY A 78 -26.64 -3.50 -18.49
CA GLY A 78 -26.55 -4.71 -19.31
C GLY A 78 -27.74 -5.66 -19.10
N GLU A 79 -28.54 -5.41 -18.07
CA GLU A 79 -29.76 -6.16 -17.73
C GLU A 79 -31.06 -5.51 -18.25
N GLU A 80 -30.98 -4.30 -18.83
CA GLU A 80 -32.07 -3.61 -19.56
C GLU A 80 -31.99 -3.86 -21.07
#